data_AF-A0A496P8B6-F1
#
_entry.id   AF-A0A496P8B6-F1
#
_cell.length_a   1.000
_cell.length_b   1.000
_cell.length_c   1.000
_cell.angle_alpha   90.00
_cell.angle_beta   90.00
_cell.angle_gamma   90.00
#
_symmetry.space_group_name_H-M   'P 1'
#
loop_
_entity.id
_entity.type
_entity.pdbx_description
1 polymer ?
#
loop_
_entity_poly.entity_id
_entity_poly.type
_entity_poly.pdbx_seq_one_letter_code
_entity_poly.pdbx_strand_id
1 'polypeptide(L)' 'MMKVIYAIRIIAAILVVGAVGSMDIDHIDLWTGFCQGLLGITLWLLTGYWLDDIHELENEKVR' A
#
# COMPACT_ATOMS: atom_id res chain seq x y z
N MET A 1 9.71 -12.41 4.54
CA MET A 1 8.49 -11.83 3.94
C MET A 1 7.61 -11.09 4.95
N MET A 2 7.01 -11.75 5.96
CA MET A 2 6.00 -11.13 6.86
C MET A 2 6.38 -9.78 7.52
N LYS A 3 7.61 -9.61 8.00
CA LYS A 3 8.04 -8.34 8.63
C LYS A 3 8.03 -7.14 7.66
N VAL A 4 8.35 -7.38 6.39
CA VAL A 4 8.37 -6.35 5.34
C VAL A 4 6.95 -5.96 4.96
N ILE A 5 6.05 -6.94 4.81
CA ILE A 5 4.61 -6.73 4.57
C ILE A 5 3.99 -5.92 5.72
N TYR A 6 4.34 -6.22 6.98
CA TYR A 6 3.86 -5.48 8.14
C TYR A 6 4.36 -4.03 8.17
N ALA A 7 5.63 -3.80 7.80
CA ALA A 7 6.20 -2.47 7.69
C ALA A 7 5.51 -1.63 6.59
N ILE A 8 5.27 -2.23 5.41
CA ILE A 8 4.55 -1.57 4.31
C ILE A 8 3.12 -1.22 4.72
N ARG A 9 2.44 -2.10 5.49
CA ARG A 9 1.10 -1.81 6.03
C ARG A 9 1.08 -0.63 7.00
N ILE A 10 2.09 -0.50 7.88
CA ILE A 10 2.21 0.63 8.80
C ILE A 10 2.44 1.94 8.02
N ILE A 11 3.31 1.91 7.00
CA ILE A 11 3.56 3.06 6.12
C ILE A 11 2.29 3.46 5.37
N ALA A 12 1.55 2.50 4.83
CA ALA A 12 0.27 2.74 4.19
C ALA A 12 -0.75 3.37 5.16
N ALA A 13 -0.86 2.85 6.39
CA ALA A 13 -1.78 3.41 7.39
C ALA A 13 -1.43 4.88 7.74
N ILE A 14 -0.14 5.20 7.90
CA ILE A 14 0.33 6.57 8.17
C ILE A 14 0.00 7.48 6.98
N LEU A 15 0.21 7.02 5.75
CA LEU A 15 -0.10 7.80 4.55
C LEU A 15 -1.61 8.04 4.38
N VAL A 16 -2.48 7.06 4.72
CA VAL A 16 -3.94 7.25 4.69
C VAL A 16 -4.36 8.33 5.68
N VAL A 17 -3.85 8.28 6.91
CA VAL A 17 -4.15 9.28 7.95
C VAL A 17 -3.64 10.66 7.53
N GLY A 18 -2.46 10.75 6.94
CA GLY A 18 -1.91 12.01 6.40
C GLY A 18 -2.70 12.57 5.21
N ALA A 19 -3.18 11.69 4.31
CA ALA A 19 -3.99 12.09 3.16
C ALA A 19 -5.38 12.59 3.60
N VAL A 20 -6.08 11.84 4.46
CA VAL A 20 -7.41 12.19 4.96
C VAL A 20 -7.38 13.44 5.83
N GLY A 21 -6.33 13.62 6.65
CA GLY A 21 -6.15 14.82 7.46
C GLY A 21 -5.87 16.10 6.66
N SER A 22 -5.50 15.97 5.37
CA SER A 22 -5.19 17.09 4.47
C SER A 22 -6.28 17.31 3.41
N MET A 23 -7.43 16.64 3.52
CA MET A 23 -8.54 16.78 2.57
C MET A 23 -9.36 18.04 2.85
N ASP A 24 -8.93 19.17 2.27
CA ASP A 24 -9.85 20.26 1.96
C ASP A 24 -10.49 20.00 0.59
N ILE A 25 -11.81 19.77 0.60
CA ILE A 25 -12.60 19.34 -0.58
C ILE A 25 -12.57 20.36 -1.72
N ASP A 26 -12.27 21.63 -1.44
CA ASP A 26 -12.23 22.70 -2.46
C ASP A 26 -10.85 22.93 -3.10
N HIS A 27 -9.76 22.40 -2.52
CA HIS A 27 -8.41 22.52 -3.06
C HIS A 27 -7.66 21.19 -2.91
N ILE A 28 -7.62 20.40 -3.99
CA ILE A 28 -6.62 19.32 -4.11
C ILE A 28 -5.26 20.01 -4.23
N ASP A 29 -4.63 20.20 -3.08
CA ASP A 29 -3.29 20.74 -3.01
C ASP A 29 -2.28 19.66 -3.46
N LEU A 30 -1.13 20.10 -3.97
CA LEU A 30 -0.08 19.20 -4.49
C LEU A 30 0.33 18.16 -3.42
N TRP A 31 0.20 18.53 -2.15
CA TRP A 31 0.42 17.69 -0.98
C TRP A 31 -0.55 16.50 -0.89
N THR A 32 -1.84 16.73 -1.06
CA THR A 32 -2.87 15.68 -0.98
C THR A 32 -2.72 14.69 -2.13
N GLY A 33 -2.41 15.18 -3.34
CA GLY A 33 -2.07 14.35 -4.50
C GLY A 33 -0.81 13.52 -4.32
N PHE A 34 0.22 14.08 -3.68
CA PHE A 34 1.46 13.38 -3.35
C PHE A 34 1.22 12.24 -2.34
N CYS A 35 0.49 12.50 -1.26
CA CYS A 35 0.13 11.47 -0.27
C CYS A 35 -0.71 10.35 -0.89
N GLN A 36 -1.67 10.69 -1.75
CA GLN A 36 -2.51 9.70 -2.44
C GLN A 36 -1.74 8.90 -3.50
N GLY A 37 -0.78 9.52 -4.20
CA GLY A 37 0.10 8.84 -5.14
C GLY A 37 1.03 7.83 -4.45
N LEU A 38 1.63 8.22 -3.32
CA LEU A 38 2.47 7.32 -2.51
C LEU A 38 1.66 6.17 -1.90
N LEU A 39 0.40 6.41 -1.53
CA LEU A 39 -0.52 5.34 -1.14
C LEU A 39 -0.75 4.32 -2.25
N GLY A 40 -0.97 4.80 -3.48
CA GLY A 40 -1.13 3.92 -4.64
C GLY A 40 0.10 3.02 -4.86
N ILE A 41 1.30 3.60 -4.80
CA ILE A 41 2.56 2.86 -4.99
C ILE A 41 2.79 1.83 -3.87
N THR A 42 2.50 2.19 -2.62
CA THR A 42 2.66 1.27 -1.47
C THR A 42 1.68 0.11 -1.52
N LEU A 43 0.43 0.34 -1.94
CA LEU A 43 -0.56 -0.71 -2.17
C LEU A 43 -0.19 -1.61 -3.37
N TRP A 44 0.40 -1.04 -4.42
CA TRP A 44 0.86 -1.80 -5.57
C TRP A 44 1.99 -2.78 -5.20
N LEU A 45 2.97 -2.31 -4.44
CA LEU A 45 4.02 -3.18 -3.88
C LEU A 45 3.45 -4.26 -2.97
N LEU A 46 2.50 -3.91 -2.10
CA LEU A 46 1.86 -4.88 -1.20
C LEU A 46 1.10 -5.97 -1.96
N THR A 47 0.42 -5.59 -3.04
CA THR A 47 -0.29 -6.53 -3.93
C THR A 47 0.69 -7.45 -4.66
N GLY A 48 1.84 -6.93 -5.11
CA GLY A 48 2.90 -7.74 -5.72
C GLY A 48 3.41 -8.84 -4.80
N TYR A 49 3.71 -8.50 -3.53
CA TYR A 49 4.11 -9.49 -2.52
C TYR A 49 3.02 -10.53 -2.23
N TRP A 50 1.75 -10.11 -2.24
CA TRP A 50 0.64 -11.04 -2.03
C TRP A 50 0.46 -12.01 -3.21
N LEU A 51 0.73 -11.55 -4.43
CA LEU A 51 0.66 -12.39 -5.63
C LEU A 51 1.77 -13.45 -5.64
N ASP A 52 2.98 -13.08 -5.23
CA ASP A 52 4.10 -14.02 -5.08
C ASP A 52 3.79 -15.08 -4.00
N ASP A 53 3.24 -14.69 -2.85
CA ASP A 53 2.82 -15.64 -1.79
C ASP A 53 1.75 -16.62 -2.33
N ILE A 54 0.80 -16.15 -3.16
CA ILE A 54 -0.21 -17.04 -3.77
C ILE A 54 0.42 -18.02 -4.76
N HIS A 55 1.31 -17.56 -5.63
CA HIS A 55 2.01 -18.45 -6.57
C HIS A 55 2.87 -19.49 -5.85
N GLU A 56 3.47 -19.12 -4.71
CA GLU A 56 4.23 -20.07 -3.87
C GLU A 56 3.30 -21.15 -3.30
N LEU A 57 2.16 -20.75 -2.73
CA LEU A 57 1.14 -21.68 -2.21
C LEU A 57 0.50 -22.55 -3.29
N GLU A 58 0.29 -22.03 -4.50
CA GLU A 58 -0.27 -22.78 -5.63
C GLU A 58 0.71 -23.85 -6.12
N ASN A 59 2.01 -23.52 -6.22
CA ASN A 59 3.05 -24.47 -6.59
C ASN A 59 3.27 -25.56 -5.52
N GLU A 60 3.07 -25.24 -4.23
CA GLU A 60 3.14 -26.22 -3.14
C GLU A 60 1.96 -27.19 -3.17
N LYS A 61 0.81 -26.78 -3.69
CA LYS A 61 -0.40 -27.61 -3.84
C LYS A 61 -0.38 -28.56 -5.04
N VAL A 62 0.44 -28.26 -6.05
CA VAL A 62 0.60 -29.05 -7.28
C VAL A 62 1.65 -30.17 -7.13
N ARG A 63 2.53 -30.09 -6.12
CA ARG A 63 3.52 -31.12 -5.78
C ARG A 63 2.95 -32.16 -4.82
#